data_AF-A0A3M7PZU5-F1
#
_entry.id   AF-A0A3M7PZU5-F1
#
_cell.length_a   1.000
_cell.length_b   1.000
_cell.length_c   1.000
_cell.angle_alpha   90.00
_cell.angle_beta   90.00
_cell.angle_gamma   90.00
#
_symmetry.space_group_name_H-M   'P 1'
#
loop_
_entity.id
_entity.type
_entity.pdbx_description
1 polymer ?
#
loop_
_entity_poly.entity_id
_entity_poly.type
_entity_poly.pdbx_seq_one_letter_code
_entity_poly.pdbx_strand_id
1 'polypeptide(L)'
;MTTYYFRRRPLFLGAKFEDVVGCTIFNYFYCKKWGFKINEKKTCYTTFTKDGLRKNYEKRYGMKIKIRNSHIPLDPNPTFLGIKLDLKISYKEHLKIINSKQISKINLIRKIKSFKWRSSFKINRILYMSLIRSLFDYCFIILQSGTQNIRAEMQKMQNRVLRIIKYFQLKTSIKTIHKELRIDLIDDRANKLFSKFITSRQSHEIIAQEIQDFLLKNSSRNNLKYKTTFDSIIDTPNS
;
A
#
# COMPACT_ATOMS: atom_id res chain seq x y z
N MET A 1 -0.04 -23.00 -24.64
CA MET A 1 1.22 -22.27 -24.43
C MET A 1 0.90 -20.77 -24.47
N THR A 2 0.64 -20.15 -23.32
CA THR A 2 0.23 -18.73 -23.26
C THR A 2 0.85 -18.09 -22.02
N THR A 3 2.10 -17.66 -22.18
CA THR A 3 2.84 -16.87 -21.20
C THR A 3 2.27 -15.45 -21.17
N TYR A 4 1.32 -15.18 -20.28
CA TYR A 4 0.82 -13.82 -20.06
C TYR A 4 1.77 -13.03 -19.17
N TYR A 5 2.56 -12.18 -19.80
CA TYR A 5 3.45 -11.22 -19.16
C TYR A 5 2.68 -10.24 -18.26
N PHE A 6 3.12 -10.17 -17.00
CA PHE A 6 2.65 -9.24 -15.97
C PHE A 6 3.14 -7.82 -16.33
N ARG A 7 2.25 -6.96 -16.85
CA ARG A 7 2.58 -5.60 -17.36
C ARG A 7 2.79 -4.54 -16.26
N ARG A 8 2.79 -4.94 -14.99
CA ARG A 8 3.14 -4.14 -13.82
C ARG A 8 3.65 -5.11 -12.76
N ARG A 9 4.93 -5.44 -12.73
CA ARG A 9 5.51 -6.22 -11.63
C ARG A 9 5.74 -5.27 -10.46
N PRO A 10 4.91 -5.24 -9.40
CA PRO A 10 5.44 -4.85 -8.10
C PRO A 10 6.53 -5.87 -7.75
N LEU A 11 7.68 -5.41 -7.26
CA LEU A 11 8.83 -6.27 -6.90
C LEU A 11 8.44 -7.47 -6.00
N PHE A 12 7.29 -7.41 -5.33
CA PHE A 12 6.85 -8.41 -4.36
C PHE A 12 6.06 -9.61 -4.90
N LEU A 13 5.65 -9.65 -6.17
CA LEU A 13 4.65 -10.64 -6.63
C LEU A 13 4.93 -11.22 -8.03
N GLY A 14 6.05 -11.92 -8.17
CA GLY A 14 6.34 -12.74 -9.34
C GLY A 14 6.58 -14.19 -8.97
N ALA A 15 5.56 -15.04 -9.10
CA ALA A 15 5.76 -16.50 -9.08
C ALA A 15 4.89 -17.15 -10.16
N LYS A 16 5.50 -17.92 -11.07
CA LYS A 16 4.81 -18.80 -12.01
C LYS A 16 4.27 -20.03 -11.26
N PHE A 17 3.41 -20.80 -11.92
CA PHE A 17 2.71 -21.98 -11.35
C PHE A 17 3.66 -23.02 -10.73
N GLU A 18 4.80 -23.31 -11.37
CA GLU A 18 5.85 -24.18 -10.82
C GLU A 18 6.59 -23.53 -9.64
N ASP A 19 6.81 -22.22 -9.70
CA ASP A 19 7.46 -21.46 -8.62
C ASP A 19 6.60 -21.42 -7.35
N VAL A 20 5.26 -21.38 -7.46
CA VAL A 20 4.36 -21.33 -6.28
C VAL A 20 4.31 -22.67 -5.54
N VAL A 21 4.24 -23.78 -6.29
CA VAL A 21 4.28 -25.14 -5.71
C VAL A 21 5.69 -25.45 -5.17
N GLY A 22 6.74 -25.05 -5.90
CA GLY A 22 8.12 -25.14 -5.45
C GLY A 22 8.38 -24.34 -4.17
N CYS A 23 7.87 -23.11 -4.08
CA CYS A 23 8.05 -22.24 -2.93
C CYS A 23 7.27 -22.71 -1.68
N THR A 24 6.12 -23.37 -1.83
CA THR A 24 5.39 -23.96 -0.68
C THR A 24 6.09 -25.22 -0.14
N ILE A 25 6.58 -26.09 -1.04
CA ILE A 25 7.36 -27.27 -0.65
C ILE A 25 8.70 -26.85 -0.02
N PHE A 26 9.41 -25.90 -0.65
CA PHE A 26 10.67 -25.37 -0.15
C PHE A 26 10.51 -24.68 1.21
N ASN A 27 9.49 -23.85 1.40
CA ASN A 27 9.22 -23.22 2.70
C ASN A 27 8.87 -24.24 3.79
N TYR A 28 8.16 -25.33 3.47
CA TYR A 28 7.87 -26.35 4.47
C TYR A 28 9.14 -27.09 4.92
N PHE A 29 10.00 -27.51 3.98
CA PHE A 29 11.27 -28.16 4.30
C PHE A 29 12.21 -27.23 5.05
N TYR A 30 12.27 -25.95 4.65
CA TYR A 30 13.02 -24.92 5.35
C TYR A 30 12.52 -24.75 6.79
N CYS A 31 11.23 -24.47 6.99
CA CYS A 31 10.65 -24.33 8.33
C CYS A 31 10.91 -25.56 9.21
N LYS A 32 10.82 -26.78 8.65
CA LYS A 32 11.11 -28.02 9.37
C LYS A 32 12.59 -28.12 9.76
N LYS A 33 13.51 -27.80 8.85
CA LYS A 33 14.96 -27.80 9.09
C LYS A 33 15.35 -26.84 10.23
N TRP A 34 14.68 -25.69 10.32
CA TRP A 34 14.94 -24.67 11.34
C TRP A 34 14.03 -24.79 12.58
N GLY A 35 13.23 -25.86 12.70
CA GLY A 35 12.38 -26.08 13.88
C GLY A 35 11.15 -25.18 13.99
N PHE A 36 10.76 -24.46 12.93
CA PHE A 36 9.57 -23.61 12.92
C PHE A 36 8.29 -24.40 12.65
N LYS A 37 7.23 -24.09 13.42
CA LYS A 37 5.88 -24.63 13.24
C LYS A 37 4.98 -23.61 12.53
N ILE A 38 4.45 -23.98 11.36
CA ILE A 38 3.51 -23.15 10.60
C ILE A 38 2.12 -23.17 11.26
N ASN A 39 1.47 -22.02 11.32
CA ASN A 39 0.10 -21.89 11.84
C ASN A 39 -0.93 -21.99 10.71
N GLU A 40 -1.51 -23.17 10.55
CA GLU A 40 -2.47 -23.53 9.50
C GLU A 40 -3.71 -22.59 9.47
N LYS A 41 -4.16 -22.10 10.62
CA LYS A 41 -5.33 -21.19 10.70
C LYS A 41 -5.03 -19.78 10.18
N LYS A 42 -3.77 -19.35 10.25
CA LYS A 42 -3.34 -18.01 9.79
C LYS A 42 -2.80 -18.03 8.36
N THR A 43 -2.49 -19.21 7.83
CA THR A 43 -2.03 -19.36 6.45
C THR A 43 -3.22 -19.40 5.50
N CYS A 44 -3.23 -18.48 4.54
CA CYS A 44 -4.10 -18.51 3.39
C CYS A 44 -3.27 -18.24 2.14
N TYR A 45 -3.83 -18.51 0.96
CA TYR A 45 -3.25 -18.07 -0.29
C TYR A 45 -4.28 -17.29 -1.10
N THR A 46 -3.76 -16.49 -2.04
CA THR A 46 -4.57 -15.64 -2.92
C THR A 46 -3.90 -15.57 -4.27
N THR A 47 -4.68 -15.71 -5.34
CA THR A 47 -4.19 -15.54 -6.70
C THR A 47 -4.65 -14.20 -7.25
N PHE A 48 -3.71 -13.27 -7.48
CA PHE A 48 -4.00 -11.95 -8.03
C PHE A 48 -4.33 -12.02 -9.52
N THR A 49 -5.37 -11.31 -9.94
CA THR A 49 -5.85 -11.35 -11.33
C THR A 49 -6.28 -9.96 -11.81
N LYS A 50 -6.09 -9.69 -13.10
CA LYS A 50 -6.56 -8.43 -13.73
C LYS A 50 -8.09 -8.33 -13.72
N ASP A 51 -8.74 -9.48 -13.79
CA ASP A 51 -10.19 -9.62 -13.91
C ASP A 51 -10.94 -9.45 -12.58
N GLY A 52 -10.26 -9.63 -11.45
CA GLY A 52 -10.84 -9.49 -10.11
C GLY A 52 -11.68 -10.69 -9.70
N LEU A 53 -12.59 -10.47 -8.74
CA LEU A 53 -13.45 -11.53 -8.21
C LEU A 53 -14.58 -11.82 -9.20
N ARG A 54 -14.54 -12.99 -9.84
CA ARG A 54 -15.61 -13.52 -10.71
C ARG A 54 -16.27 -14.73 -10.04
N LYS A 55 -17.48 -15.08 -10.46
CA LYS A 55 -18.21 -16.28 -9.96
C LYS A 55 -17.36 -17.57 -10.03
N ASN A 56 -16.57 -17.72 -11.10
CA ASN A 56 -15.72 -18.89 -11.31
C ASN A 56 -14.29 -18.73 -10.75
N TYR A 57 -14.05 -17.76 -9.85
CA TYR A 57 -12.70 -17.49 -9.32
C TYR A 57 -12.12 -18.72 -8.61
N GLU A 58 -12.87 -19.31 -7.68
CA GLU A 58 -12.44 -20.50 -6.95
C GLU A 58 -12.22 -21.69 -7.87
N LYS A 59 -13.09 -21.89 -8.87
CA LYS A 59 -12.92 -22.98 -9.85
C LYS A 59 -11.69 -22.80 -10.73
N ARG A 60 -11.37 -21.56 -11.11
CA ARG A 60 -10.30 -21.25 -12.08
C ARG A 60 -8.93 -21.10 -11.43
N TYR A 61 -8.88 -20.62 -10.20
CA TYR A 61 -7.64 -20.31 -9.50
C TYR A 61 -7.49 -21.03 -8.15
N GLY A 62 -8.47 -21.84 -7.76
CA GLY A 62 -8.36 -22.73 -6.63
C GLY A 62 -7.25 -23.76 -6.85
N MET A 63 -6.26 -23.72 -5.98
CA MET A 63 -5.15 -24.66 -5.91
C MET A 63 -5.36 -25.60 -4.73
N LYS A 64 -5.11 -26.90 -4.95
CA LYS A 64 -5.14 -27.91 -3.88
C LYS A 64 -3.80 -27.90 -3.12
N ILE A 65 -3.55 -26.81 -2.39
CA ILE A 65 -2.33 -26.68 -1.56
C ILE A 65 -2.60 -27.32 -0.20
N LYS A 66 -1.69 -28.18 0.23
CA LYS A 66 -1.72 -28.81 1.55
C LYS A 66 -0.46 -28.46 2.33
N ILE A 67 -0.62 -28.10 3.60
CA ILE A 67 0.47 -28.08 4.57
C ILE A 67 0.18 -29.18 5.57
N ARG A 68 1.10 -30.16 5.67
CA ARG A 68 0.89 -31.39 6.43
C ARG A 68 -0.36 -32.13 5.91
N ASN A 69 -1.44 -32.17 6.69
CA ASN A 69 -2.72 -32.75 6.32
C ASN A 69 -3.84 -31.70 6.15
N SER A 70 -3.55 -30.42 6.38
CA SER A 70 -4.52 -29.33 6.28
C SER A 70 -4.52 -28.71 4.87
N HIS A 71 -5.71 -28.39 4.36
CA HIS A 71 -5.85 -27.60 3.15
C HIS A 71 -5.69 -26.12 3.47
N ILE A 72 -4.84 -25.42 2.72
CA ILE A 72 -4.75 -23.96 2.83
C ILE A 72 -5.99 -23.35 2.15
N PRO A 73 -6.76 -22.48 2.82
CA PRO A 73 -7.90 -21.82 2.21
C PRO A 73 -7.47 -20.74 1.19
N LEU A 74 -8.29 -20.60 0.13
CA LEU A 74 -8.22 -19.48 -0.81
C LEU A 74 -8.96 -18.29 -0.20
N ASP A 75 -8.25 -17.20 0.10
CA ASP A 75 -8.86 -15.95 0.56
C ASP A 75 -8.74 -14.90 -0.55
N PRO A 76 -9.83 -14.36 -1.11
CA PRO A 76 -9.74 -13.34 -2.15
C PRO A 76 -9.23 -11.98 -1.65
N ASN A 77 -9.32 -11.69 -0.33
CA ASN A 77 -8.93 -10.40 0.24
C ASN A 77 -8.02 -10.56 1.47
N PRO A 78 -6.82 -11.13 1.31
CA PRO A 78 -5.92 -11.40 2.42
C PRO A 78 -5.41 -10.11 3.06
N THR A 79 -5.09 -10.18 4.35
CA THR A 79 -4.45 -9.07 5.08
C THR A 79 -2.96 -9.34 5.25
N PHE A 80 -2.12 -8.49 4.67
CA PHE A 80 -0.67 -8.58 4.78
C PHE A 80 -0.13 -7.30 5.42
N LEU A 81 0.61 -7.43 6.53
CA LEU A 81 1.14 -6.29 7.30
C LEU A 81 0.07 -5.21 7.58
N GLY A 82 -1.14 -5.62 7.95
CA GLY A 82 -2.26 -4.70 8.22
C GLY A 82 -2.87 -4.02 6.99
N ILE A 83 -2.39 -4.32 5.79
CA ILE A 83 -2.94 -3.87 4.51
C ILE A 83 -3.85 -4.96 3.96
N LYS A 84 -5.07 -4.60 3.58
CA LYS A 84 -6.02 -5.53 2.96
C LYS A 84 -5.84 -5.49 1.45
N LEU A 85 -5.42 -6.59 0.87
CA LEU A 85 -5.16 -6.69 -0.56
C LEU A 85 -6.45 -7.11 -1.28
N ASP A 86 -6.70 -6.53 -2.45
CA ASP A 86 -7.76 -7.00 -3.34
C ASP A 86 -7.12 -7.77 -4.50
N LEU A 87 -7.87 -8.66 -5.14
CA LEU A 87 -7.42 -9.41 -6.33
C LEU A 87 -6.84 -8.56 -7.46
N LYS A 88 -7.40 -7.36 -7.68
CA LYS A 88 -6.93 -6.38 -8.68
C LYS A 88 -5.87 -5.41 -8.16
N ILE A 89 -5.51 -5.51 -6.87
CA ILE A 89 -4.63 -4.53 -6.20
C ILE A 89 -5.25 -3.11 -6.31
N SER A 90 -6.59 -3.04 -6.18
CA SER A 90 -7.34 -1.78 -6.18
C SER A 90 -7.45 -1.12 -4.81
N TYR A 91 -7.19 -1.88 -3.74
CA TYR A 91 -7.24 -1.46 -2.34
C TYR A 91 -8.56 -0.78 -1.92
N LYS A 92 -9.67 -1.08 -2.59
CA LYS A 92 -10.98 -0.47 -2.29
C LYS A 92 -11.43 -0.82 -0.89
N GLU A 93 -11.28 -2.08 -0.51
CA GLU A 93 -11.68 -2.54 0.80
C GLU A 93 -10.77 -1.97 1.90
N HIS A 94 -9.48 -1.82 1.61
CA HIS A 94 -8.55 -1.16 2.50
C HIS A 94 -8.89 0.32 2.72
N LEU A 95 -9.26 1.06 1.68
CA LEU A 95 -9.69 2.45 1.81
C LEU A 95 -10.93 2.59 2.69
N LYS A 96 -11.89 1.66 2.63
CA LYS A 96 -13.04 1.63 3.55
C LYS A 96 -12.59 1.44 5.00
N ILE A 97 -11.63 0.56 5.25
CA ILE A 97 -11.05 0.33 6.59
C ILE A 97 -10.33 1.59 7.10
N ILE A 98 -9.57 2.27 6.24
CA ILE A 98 -8.95 3.55 6.62
C ILE A 98 -10.02 4.58 6.93
N ASN A 99 -11.08 4.65 6.11
CA ASN A 99 -12.18 5.58 6.30
C ASN A 99 -12.91 5.33 7.64
N SER A 100 -13.20 4.08 7.98
CA SER A 100 -13.82 3.75 9.27
C SER A 100 -12.90 4.13 10.44
N LYS A 101 -11.60 3.83 10.35
CA LYS A 101 -10.59 4.19 11.37
C LYS A 101 -10.43 5.69 11.57
N GLN A 102 -10.61 6.52 10.53
CA GLN A 102 -10.48 7.97 10.68
C GLN A 102 -11.74 8.63 11.26
N ILE A 103 -12.94 8.07 11.07
CA ILE A 103 -14.20 8.70 11.51
C ILE A 103 -14.18 9.01 13.01
N SER A 104 -13.76 8.05 13.85
CA SER A 104 -13.66 8.26 15.30
C SER A 104 -12.67 9.37 15.67
N LYS A 105 -11.52 9.43 14.98
CA LYS A 105 -10.49 10.47 15.17
C LYS A 105 -10.98 11.86 14.75
N ILE A 106 -11.75 11.93 13.65
CA ILE A 106 -12.36 13.18 13.20
C ILE A 106 -13.41 13.65 14.20
N ASN A 107 -14.20 12.73 14.78
CA ASN A 107 -15.17 13.07 15.82
C ASN A 107 -14.49 13.65 17.07
N LEU A 108 -13.33 13.11 17.46
CA LEU A 108 -12.52 13.70 18.52
C LEU A 108 -12.08 15.13 18.20
N ILE A 109 -11.58 15.38 16.98
CA ILE A 109 -11.22 16.72 16.51
C ILE A 109 -12.43 17.66 16.56
N ARG A 110 -13.62 17.21 16.13
CA ARG A 110 -14.86 18.00 16.21
C ARG A 110 -15.21 18.38 17.65
N LYS A 111 -15.09 17.43 18.58
CA LYS A 111 -15.39 17.65 20.01
C LYS A 111 -14.40 18.63 20.64
N ILE A 112 -13.10 18.49 20.37
CA ILE A 112 -12.10 19.44 20.89
C ILE A 112 -12.35 20.85 20.36
N LYS A 113 -12.76 20.93 19.10
CA LYS A 113 -13.10 22.17 18.45
C LYS A 113 -14.35 22.85 19.04
N SER A 114 -15.35 22.08 19.49
CA SER A 114 -16.58 22.66 20.06
C SER A 114 -16.35 23.37 21.39
N PHE A 115 -15.25 23.07 22.11
CA PHE A 115 -14.89 23.80 23.34
C PHE A 115 -14.38 25.23 23.09
N LYS A 116 -14.15 25.64 21.83
CA LYS A 116 -13.74 27.00 21.44
C LYS A 116 -12.49 27.54 22.16
N TRP A 117 -11.60 26.67 22.64
CA TRP A 117 -10.36 27.10 23.26
C TRP A 117 -9.47 27.86 22.27
N ARG A 118 -8.73 28.86 22.77
CA ARG A 118 -7.75 29.62 21.96
C ARG A 118 -6.67 28.72 21.35
N SER A 119 -6.33 27.62 22.03
CA SER A 119 -5.35 26.62 21.58
C SER A 119 -5.95 25.46 20.76
N SER A 120 -7.27 25.42 20.56
CA SER A 120 -7.97 24.31 19.91
C SER A 120 -7.42 24.00 18.51
N PHE A 121 -7.04 25.03 17.75
CA PHE A 121 -6.41 24.85 16.44
C PHE A 121 -5.08 24.10 16.52
N LYS A 122 -4.19 24.50 17.44
CA LYS A 122 -2.87 23.88 17.62
C LYS A 122 -3.02 22.42 18.04
N ILE A 123 -3.92 22.16 18.99
CA ILE A 123 -4.24 20.81 19.46
C ILE A 123 -4.80 19.94 18.32
N ASN A 124 -5.78 20.46 17.57
CA ASN A 124 -6.38 19.74 16.44
C ASN A 124 -5.36 19.44 15.34
N ARG A 125 -4.42 20.36 15.07
CA ARG A 125 -3.32 20.12 14.13
C ARG A 125 -2.41 19.00 14.63
N ILE A 126 -2.06 18.98 15.92
CA ILE A 126 -1.25 17.91 16.53
C ILE A 126 -1.97 16.57 16.42
N LEU A 127 -3.26 16.51 16.78
CA LEU A 127 -4.07 15.29 16.71
C LEU A 127 -4.22 14.76 15.28
N TYR A 128 -4.38 15.67 14.31
CA TYR A 128 -4.37 15.28 12.91
C TYR A 128 -3.03 14.62 12.55
N MET A 129 -1.90 15.23 12.91
CA MET A 129 -0.58 14.70 12.60
C MET A 129 -0.31 13.35 13.27
N SER A 130 -0.69 13.20 14.53
CA SER A 130 -0.39 11.99 15.30
C SER A 130 -1.33 10.82 14.97
N LEU A 131 -2.62 11.07 14.71
CA LEU A 131 -3.62 9.99 14.60
C LEU A 131 -4.07 9.70 13.16
N ILE A 132 -4.21 10.74 12.33
CA ILE A 132 -4.78 10.60 10.97
C ILE A 132 -3.67 10.60 9.93
N ARG A 133 -2.70 11.52 10.02
CA ARG A 133 -1.58 11.58 9.09
C ARG A 133 -0.70 10.35 9.19
N SER A 134 -0.43 9.86 10.40
CA SER A 134 0.30 8.59 10.61
C SER A 134 -0.36 7.39 9.93
N LEU A 135 -1.71 7.32 9.92
CA LEU A 135 -2.47 6.29 9.21
C LEU A 135 -2.25 6.36 7.70
N PHE A 136 -2.23 7.57 7.13
CA PHE A 136 -1.93 7.78 5.71
C PHE A 136 -0.47 7.53 5.37
N ASP A 137 0.45 7.95 6.24
CA ASP A 137 1.88 7.73 6.08
C ASP A 137 2.20 6.23 6.04
N TYR A 138 1.51 5.39 6.82
CA TYR A 138 1.64 3.92 6.72
C TYR A 138 1.28 3.36 5.34
N CYS A 139 0.38 4.04 4.62
CA CYS A 139 -0.12 3.61 3.32
C CYS A 139 0.74 4.10 2.15
N PHE A 140 1.94 4.65 2.38
CA PHE A 140 2.80 5.18 1.32
C PHE A 140 3.12 4.13 0.24
N ILE A 141 3.33 2.87 0.61
CA ILE A 141 3.57 1.75 -0.32
C ILE A 141 2.36 1.50 -1.23
N ILE A 142 1.15 1.66 -0.70
CA ILE A 142 -0.11 1.49 -1.45
C ILE A 142 -0.28 2.64 -2.44
N LEU A 143 0.02 3.87 -2.03
CA LEU A 143 -0.02 5.04 -2.91
C LEU A 143 0.98 4.94 -4.05
N GLN A 144 2.12 4.31 -3.77
CA GLN A 144 3.17 4.07 -4.73
C GLN A 144 2.81 2.99 -5.77
N SER A 145 2.28 1.85 -5.30
CA SER A 145 1.92 0.70 -6.14
C SER A 145 0.51 0.79 -6.75
N GLY A 146 -0.32 1.67 -6.22
CA GLY A 146 -1.74 1.76 -6.50
C GLY A 146 -2.11 2.48 -7.80
N THR A 147 -3.41 2.52 -8.06
CA THR A 147 -3.99 3.28 -9.18
C THR A 147 -4.17 4.75 -8.83
N GLN A 148 -4.26 5.62 -9.84
CA GLN A 148 -4.52 7.05 -9.67
C GLN A 148 -5.78 7.34 -8.84
N ASN A 149 -6.78 6.46 -8.94
CA ASN A 149 -8.02 6.57 -8.16
C ASN A 149 -7.77 6.53 -6.66
N ILE A 150 -6.82 5.73 -6.18
CA ILE A 150 -6.50 5.60 -4.75
C ILE A 150 -5.90 6.91 -4.23
N ARG A 151 -4.96 7.48 -4.99
CA ARG A 151 -4.34 8.77 -4.67
C ARG A 151 -5.39 9.87 -4.55
N ALA A 152 -6.29 9.93 -5.54
CA ALA A 152 -7.39 10.90 -5.54
C ALA A 152 -8.34 10.71 -4.34
N GLU A 153 -8.75 9.49 -4.04
CA GLU A 153 -9.64 9.21 -2.91
C GLU A 153 -8.98 9.53 -1.55
N MET A 154 -7.73 9.14 -1.34
CA MET A 154 -7.01 9.51 -0.12
C MET A 154 -6.83 11.03 0.00
N GLN A 155 -6.54 11.73 -1.10
CA GLN A 155 -6.45 13.20 -1.10
C GLN A 155 -7.80 13.86 -0.72
N LYS A 156 -8.92 13.34 -1.23
CA LYS A 156 -10.26 13.80 -0.82
C LYS A 156 -10.50 13.58 0.67
N MET A 157 -10.10 12.42 1.22
CA MET A 157 -10.19 12.12 2.65
C MET A 157 -9.38 13.14 3.47
N GLN A 158 -8.12 13.40 3.11
CA GLN A 158 -7.31 14.43 3.76
C GLN A 158 -8.00 15.80 3.71
N ASN A 159 -8.40 16.26 2.53
CA ASN A 159 -9.02 17.58 2.34
C ASN A 159 -10.27 17.76 3.22
N ARG A 160 -11.08 16.72 3.36
CA ARG A 160 -12.27 16.73 4.24
C ARG A 160 -11.87 16.98 5.70
N VAL A 161 -10.82 16.33 6.19
CA VAL A 161 -10.34 16.49 7.56
C VAL A 161 -9.71 17.87 7.76
N LEU A 162 -8.90 18.35 6.82
CA LEU A 162 -8.24 19.65 6.92
C LEU A 162 -9.24 20.82 7.00
N ARG A 163 -10.36 20.74 6.27
CA ARG A 163 -11.46 21.71 6.36
C ARG A 163 -12.05 21.76 7.78
N ILE A 164 -12.17 20.60 8.43
CA ILE A 164 -12.68 20.48 9.80
C ILE A 164 -11.71 21.08 10.82
N ILE A 165 -10.40 21.09 10.60
CA ILE A 165 -9.45 21.62 11.59
C ILE A 165 -9.63 23.13 11.83
N LYS A 166 -9.84 23.94 10.78
CA LYS A 166 -9.88 25.42 10.87
C LYS A 166 -11.22 26.09 10.47
N TYR A 167 -12.29 25.32 10.18
CA TYR A 167 -13.55 25.87 9.62
C TYR A 167 -13.35 26.58 8.27
N PHE A 168 -12.56 25.98 7.37
CA PHE A 168 -12.42 26.55 6.03
C PHE A 168 -13.77 26.51 5.31
N GLN A 169 -14.14 27.63 4.69
CA GLN A 169 -15.32 27.71 3.83
C GLN A 169 -15.18 26.72 2.66
N LEU A 170 -16.31 26.20 2.17
CA LEU A 170 -16.33 25.22 1.08
C LEU A 170 -15.62 25.74 -0.19
N LYS A 171 -15.76 27.03 -0.48
CA LYS A 171 -15.16 27.71 -1.64
C LYS A 171 -13.63 27.88 -1.54
N THR A 172 -13.05 27.70 -0.36
CA THR A 172 -11.60 27.85 -0.17
C THR A 172 -10.84 26.86 -1.04
N SER A 173 -9.86 27.36 -1.79
CA SER A 173 -9.00 26.52 -2.64
C SER A 173 -8.21 25.51 -1.80
N ILE A 174 -8.00 24.32 -2.34
CA ILE A 174 -7.21 23.27 -1.67
C ILE A 174 -5.77 23.76 -1.45
N LYS A 175 -5.19 24.47 -2.42
CA LYS A 175 -3.84 25.05 -2.32
C LYS A 175 -3.71 25.98 -1.12
N THR A 176 -4.70 26.85 -0.90
CA THR A 176 -4.73 27.78 0.25
C THR A 176 -4.79 27.01 1.57
N ILE A 177 -5.63 25.99 1.68
CA ILE A 177 -5.77 25.17 2.89
C ILE A 177 -4.44 24.51 3.27
N HIS A 178 -3.75 23.92 2.31
CA HIS A 178 -2.47 23.25 2.53
C HIS A 178 -1.35 24.23 2.91
N LYS A 179 -1.29 25.39 2.23
CA LYS A 179 -0.34 26.47 2.55
C LYS A 179 -0.54 26.99 3.97
N GLU A 180 -1.79 27.22 4.37
CA GLU A 180 -2.12 27.80 5.66
C GLU A 180 -1.92 26.84 6.83
N LEU A 181 -2.24 25.55 6.64
CA LEU A 181 -2.00 24.53 7.67
C LEU A 181 -0.54 24.05 7.70
N ARG A 182 0.26 24.37 6.67
CA ARG A 182 1.61 23.86 6.41
C ARG A 182 1.63 22.33 6.45
N ILE A 183 0.82 21.73 5.57
CA ILE A 183 0.65 20.28 5.45
C ILE A 183 0.82 19.88 4.00
N ASP A 184 1.71 18.95 3.72
CA ASP A 184 1.92 18.44 2.36
C ASP A 184 0.71 17.65 1.86
N LEU A 185 0.51 17.67 0.54
CA LEU A 185 -0.41 16.74 -0.13
C LEU A 185 0.00 15.30 0.18
N ILE A 186 -0.94 14.37 0.03
CA ILE A 186 -0.65 12.95 0.29
C ILE A 186 0.40 12.41 -0.68
N ASP A 187 0.33 12.78 -1.96
CA ASP A 187 1.25 12.29 -2.97
C ASP A 187 2.69 12.77 -2.71
N ASP A 188 2.86 14.08 -2.50
CA ASP A 188 4.17 14.67 -2.16
C ASP A 188 4.78 14.03 -0.92
N ARG A 189 3.96 13.79 0.11
CA ARG A 189 4.40 13.14 1.34
C ARG A 189 4.80 11.69 1.13
N ALA A 190 4.00 10.93 0.39
CA ALA A 190 4.27 9.54 0.08
C ALA A 190 5.57 9.41 -0.72
N ASN A 191 5.81 10.32 -1.68
CA ASN A 191 7.05 10.37 -2.45
C ASN A 191 8.25 10.65 -1.54
N LYS A 192 8.17 11.64 -0.65
CA LYS A 192 9.23 11.92 0.33
C LYS A 192 9.52 10.71 1.24
N LEU A 193 8.48 10.00 1.70
CA LEU A 193 8.63 8.80 2.52
C LEU A 193 9.27 7.67 1.73
N PHE A 194 8.86 7.50 0.48
CA PHE A 194 9.38 6.49 -0.41
C PHE A 194 10.85 6.72 -0.75
N SER A 195 11.25 7.96 -1.10
CA SER A 195 12.65 8.31 -1.32
C SER A 195 13.50 8.02 -0.08
N LYS A 196 13.05 8.43 1.11
CA LYS A 196 13.75 8.12 2.37
C LYS A 196 13.89 6.61 2.61
N PHE A 197 12.84 5.85 2.29
CA PHE A 197 12.87 4.40 2.40
C PHE A 197 13.91 3.79 1.46
N ILE A 198 13.97 4.22 0.21
CA ILE A 198 14.95 3.71 -0.76
C ILE A 198 16.37 4.07 -0.33
N THR A 199 16.66 5.34 0.00
CA THR A 199 17.99 5.76 0.46
C THR A 199 18.44 4.97 1.69
N SER A 200 17.54 4.74 2.65
CA SER A 200 17.84 3.94 3.84
C SER A 200 18.11 2.47 3.55
N ARG A 201 17.64 1.93 2.42
CA ARG A 201 17.74 0.51 2.06
C ARG A 201 18.86 0.21 1.06
N GLN A 202 19.37 1.23 0.37
CA GLN A 202 20.51 1.11 -0.55
C GLN A 202 21.79 0.58 0.13
N SER A 203 21.93 0.75 1.45
CA SER A 203 23.06 0.20 2.22
C SER A 203 23.03 -1.33 2.34
N HIS A 204 21.90 -1.98 2.09
CA HIS A 204 21.81 -3.44 2.13
C HIS A 204 22.14 -4.05 0.78
N GLU A 205 23.20 -4.86 0.73
CA GLU A 205 23.76 -5.44 -0.49
C GLU A 205 22.72 -6.18 -1.36
N ILE A 206 21.90 -7.06 -0.76
CA ILE A 206 20.88 -7.84 -1.48
C ILE A 206 19.84 -6.91 -2.14
N ILE A 207 19.39 -5.90 -1.40
CA ILE A 207 18.39 -4.96 -1.89
C ILE A 207 18.99 -4.05 -2.97
N ALA A 208 20.25 -3.64 -2.81
CA ALA A 208 20.97 -2.87 -3.80
C ALA A 208 21.09 -3.64 -5.12
N GLN A 209 21.44 -4.93 -5.07
CA GLN A 209 21.48 -5.81 -6.24
C GLN A 209 20.11 -5.91 -6.92
N GLU A 210 19.02 -6.15 -6.18
CA GLU A 210 17.66 -6.18 -6.75
C GLU A 210 17.25 -4.85 -7.39
N ILE A 211 17.63 -3.72 -6.79
CA ILE A 211 17.38 -2.39 -7.34
C ILE A 211 18.15 -2.22 -8.65
N GLN A 212 19.44 -2.57 -8.69
CA GLN A 212 20.26 -2.49 -9.91
C GLN A 212 19.69 -3.37 -11.02
N ASP A 213 19.30 -4.61 -10.70
CA ASP A 213 18.64 -5.53 -11.63
C ASP A 213 17.35 -4.95 -12.21
N PHE A 214 16.57 -4.25 -11.39
CA PHE A 214 15.35 -3.59 -11.84
C PHE A 214 15.67 -2.43 -12.80
N LEU A 215 16.68 -1.61 -12.48
CA LEU A 215 17.12 -0.49 -13.30
C LEU A 215 17.62 -0.97 -14.68
N LEU A 216 18.47 -2.02 -14.70
CA LEU A 216 18.98 -2.64 -15.92
C LEU A 216 17.86 -3.21 -16.81
N LYS A 217 16.80 -3.77 -16.21
CA LYS A 217 15.65 -4.30 -16.97
C LYS A 217 14.75 -3.20 -17.55
N ASN A 218 14.79 -1.98 -17.02
CA ASN A 218 13.93 -0.88 -17.46
C ASN A 218 14.57 0.06 -18.48
N SER A 219 15.89 0.16 -18.54
CA SER A 219 16.60 0.94 -19.57
C SER A 219 16.28 0.49 -21.01
N SER A 220 15.84 -0.76 -21.19
CA SER A 220 15.36 -1.29 -22.48
C SER A 220 13.90 -0.94 -22.83
N ARG A 221 13.15 -0.28 -21.93
CA ARG A 221 11.71 0.00 -22.07
C ARG A 221 11.45 1.48 -22.37
N ASN A 222 11.83 1.93 -23.56
CA ASN A 222 11.68 3.33 -23.99
C ASN A 222 10.23 3.84 -24.17
N ASN A 223 9.19 3.03 -23.89
CA ASN A 223 7.79 3.41 -24.09
C ASN A 223 6.88 2.97 -22.92
N LEU A 224 7.10 3.55 -21.73
CA LEU A 224 6.16 3.38 -20.61
C LEU A 224 5.00 4.38 -20.74
N LYS A 225 3.79 3.86 -21.02
CA LYS A 225 2.53 4.63 -21.07
C LYS A 225 2.21 5.38 -19.76
N TYR A 226 2.84 4.99 -18.65
CA TYR A 226 2.64 5.57 -17.32
C TYR A 226 3.98 5.69 -16.60
N LYS A 227 4.30 6.88 -16.09
CA LYS A 227 5.43 7.07 -15.17
C LYS A 227 5.03 6.61 -13.78
N THR A 228 5.84 5.76 -13.19
CA THR A 228 5.76 5.37 -11.79
C THR A 228 6.82 6.12 -11.00
N THR A 229 6.63 6.23 -9.70
CA THR A 229 7.63 6.90 -8.84
C THR A 229 8.87 6.01 -8.61
N PHE A 230 8.81 4.73 -8.99
CA PHE A 230 10.00 3.89 -9.13
C PHE A 230 10.88 4.32 -10.31
N ASP A 231 10.29 4.92 -11.34
CA ASP A 231 11.06 5.40 -12.50
C ASP A 231 11.84 6.68 -12.14
N SER A 232 11.31 7.50 -11.22
CA SER A 232 12.03 8.68 -10.69
C SER A 232 13.18 8.35 -9.74
N ILE A 233 13.38 7.07 -9.38
CA ILE A 233 14.57 6.64 -8.62
C ILE A 233 15.83 6.75 -9.51
N ILE A 234 15.68 6.64 -10.83
CA ILE A 234 16.78 6.70 -11.81
C ILE A 234 17.48 8.07 -11.78
N ASP A 235 16.75 9.13 -11.45
CA ASP A 235 17.23 10.52 -11.55
C ASP A 235 17.90 11.04 -10.27
N THR A 236 17.94 10.25 -9.19
CA THR A 236 18.68 10.66 -7.98
C THR A 236 20.13 10.23 -8.10
N PRO A 237 21.09 11.15 -8.34
CA PRO A 237 22.50 10.78 -8.37
C PRO A 237 22.87 10.19 -7.00
N ASN A 238 23.63 9.10 -7.04
CA ASN A 238 24.25 8.52 -5.86
C ASN A 238 25.05 9.63 -5.17
N SER A 239 24.55 10.14 -4.04
CA SER A 239 25.27 11.05 -3.15
C SER A 239 26.14 10.26 -2.19
#